data_AF-A0A7T7AKJ8-F1
#
_entry.id   AF-A0A7T7AKJ8-F1
#
_cell.length_a   1.000
_cell.length_b   1.000
_cell.length_c   1.000
_cell.angle_alpha   90.00
_cell.angle_beta   90.00
_cell.angle_gamma   90.00
#
_symmetry.space_group_name_H-M   'P 1'
#
loop_
_entity.id
_entity.type
_entity.pdbx_description
1 polymer ?
#
loop_
_entity_poly.entity_id
_entity_poly.type
_entity_poly.pdbx_seq_one_letter_code
_entity_poly.pdbx_strand_id
1 'polypeptide(L)' 'MLPGKCSDVTRLLSDALDRRLTLHERMQVHVHLPACSGCRAYRGQIGILRVAAQAAAGRDGVDAMGDG' A
#
# COMPACT_ATOMS: atom_id res chain seq x y z
N MET A 1 -0.49 -13.79 20.12
CA MET A 1 -1.47 -12.68 20.03
C MET A 1 -0.70 -11.38 20.17
N LEU A 2 -0.24 -10.82 19.06
CA LEU A 2 0.66 -9.66 19.09
C LEU A 2 -0.14 -8.33 18.99
N PRO A 3 0.33 -7.27 19.67
CA PRO A 3 -0.28 -5.96 19.65
C PRO A 3 -0.06 -5.30 18.28
N GLY A 4 -1.14 -4.84 17.66
CA GLY A 4 -1.17 -4.30 16.31
C GLY A 4 -2.16 -5.11 15.49
N LYS A 5 -3.38 -4.59 15.33
CA LYS A 5 -4.40 -5.25 14.52
C LYS A 5 -3.89 -5.25 13.08
N CYS A 6 -3.97 -6.39 12.39
CA CYS A 6 -3.58 -6.49 10.99
C CYS A 6 -4.21 -5.36 10.15
N SER A 7 -5.43 -4.93 10.51
CA SER A 7 -6.15 -3.79 9.93
C SER A 7 -5.42 -2.45 10.05
N ASP A 8 -4.74 -2.17 11.16
CA ASP A 8 -3.95 -0.94 11.32
C ASP A 8 -2.71 -0.97 10.42
N VAL A 9 -2.06 -2.13 10.31
CA VAL A 9 -0.88 -2.32 9.45
C VAL A 9 -1.24 -2.28 7.97
N THR A 10 -2.34 -2.90 7.56
CA THR A 10 -2.84 -2.79 6.19
C THR A 10 -3.27 -1.36 5.88
N ARG A 11 -3.89 -0.65 6.83
CA ARG A 11 -4.22 0.77 6.67
C ARG A 11 -2.97 1.64 6.52
N LEU A 12 -1.95 1.41 7.33
CA LEU A 12 -0.64 2.06 7.19
C LEU A 12 0.03 1.70 5.86
N LEU A 13 -0.07 0.46 5.39
CA LEU A 13 0.46 0.06 4.08
C LEU A 13 -0.27 0.79 2.93
N SER A 14 -1.58 0.98 3.04
CA SER A 14 -2.35 1.78 2.08
C SER A 14 -2.00 3.26 2.16
N ASP A 15 -1.92 3.81 3.37
CA ASP A 15 -1.46 5.19 3.59
C ASP A 15 -0.05 5.39 3.05
N ALA A 16 0.83 4.39 3.11
CA ALA A 16 2.19 4.47 2.54
C ALA A 16 2.20 4.71 1.04
N LEU A 17 1.09 4.40 0.37
CA LEU A 17 0.96 4.56 -1.05
C LEU A 17 0.51 5.97 -1.40
N ASP A 18 -0.39 6.53 -0.60
CA ASP A 18 -0.97 7.86 -0.79
C ASP A 18 -0.08 8.96 -0.20
N ARG A 19 0.43 8.71 1.01
CA ARG A 19 1.30 9.60 1.80
C ARG A 19 2.57 8.91 2.28
N ARG A 20 3.62 9.68 2.56
CA ARG A 20 4.82 9.11 3.21
C ARG A 20 4.51 8.80 4.67
N LEU A 21 4.75 7.56 5.09
CA LEU A 21 4.67 7.19 6.52
C LEU A 21 5.68 7.95 7.34
N THR A 22 5.27 8.30 8.54
CA THR A 22 6.16 8.74 9.60
C THR A 22 7.07 7.60 10.07
N LEU A 23 8.20 7.95 10.68
CA LEU A 23 9.16 6.98 11.22
C LEU A 23 8.53 5.98 12.20
N HIS A 24 7.58 6.43 13.01
CA HIS A 24 6.87 5.60 13.99
C HIS A 24 5.99 4.54 13.32
N GLU A 25 5.20 4.93 12.32
CA GLU A 25 4.35 4.01 11.56
C GLU A 25 5.20 2.96 10.81
N ARG A 26 6.34 3.38 10.26
CA ARG A 26 7.30 2.47 9.62
C ARG A 26 7.82 1.42 10.59
N MET A 27 8.18 1.79 11.81
CA MET A 27 8.62 0.84 12.83
C MET A 27 7.51 -0.16 13.19
N GLN A 28 6.28 0.32 13.35
CA GLN A 28 5.14 -0.55 13.69
C GLN A 28 4.91 -1.63 12.61
N VAL A 29 4.93 -1.23 11.33
CA VAL A 29 4.85 -2.17 10.20
C VAL A 29 6.04 -3.13 10.21
N HIS A 30 7.26 -2.65 10.48
CA HIS A 30 8.47 -3.48 10.46
C HIS A 30 8.50 -4.55 11.55
N VAL A 31 7.97 -4.25 12.74
CA VAL A 31 7.85 -5.20 13.86
C VAL A 31 6.72 -6.21 13.62
N HIS A 32 5.63 -5.80 12.97
CA HIS A 32 4.48 -6.68 12.73
C HIS A 32 4.66 -7.62 11.52
N LEU A 33 5.32 -7.18 10.45
CA LEU A 33 5.58 -7.97 9.23
C LEU A 33 6.27 -9.34 9.41
N PRO A 34 7.24 -9.52 10.34
CA PRO A 34 7.79 -10.84 10.64
C PRO A 34 6.85 -11.71 11.46
N ALA A 35 5.94 -11.11 12.22
CA ALA A 35 4.97 -11.84 13.05
C ALA A 35 3.67 -12.20 12.31
N CYS A 36 3.35 -11.51 11.20
CA CYS A 36 2.16 -11.74 10.41
C CYS A 36 2.51 -11.98 8.93
N SER A 37 2.38 -13.24 8.52
CA SER A 37 2.51 -13.67 7.12
C SER A 37 1.46 -13.01 6.20
N GLY A 38 0.25 -12.77 6.70
CA GLY A 38 -0.81 -12.08 5.95
C GLY A 38 -0.43 -10.66 5.53
N CYS A 39 0.07 -9.86 6.47
CA CYS A 39 0.53 -8.49 6.17
C CYS A 39 1.73 -8.47 5.23
N ARG A 40 2.62 -9.49 5.32
CA ARG A 40 3.75 -9.65 4.39
C ARG A 40 3.29 -9.92 2.97
N ALA A 41 2.32 -10.82 2.79
CA ALA A 41 1.72 -11.09 1.48
C ALA A 41 0.98 -9.86 0.92
N TYR A 42 0.25 -9.14 1.77
CA TYR A 42 -0.47 -7.92 1.38
C TYR A 42 0.46 -6.83 0.86
N ARG A 43 1.61 -6.59 1.53
CA ARG A 43 2.62 -5.62 1.07
C ARG A 43 3.13 -5.91 -0.35
N GLY A 44 3.28 -7.18 -0.71
CA GLY A 44 3.64 -7.58 -2.08
C GLY A 44 2.51 -7.29 -3.08
N GLN A 45 1.29 -7.68 -2.74
CA GLN A 45 0.12 -7.51 -3.61
C GLN A 45 -0.19 -6.04 -3.91
N ILE A 46 -0.13 -5.18 -2.90
CA ILE A 46 -0.47 -3.77 -3.07
C ILE A 46 0.57 -3.00 -3.91
N GLY A 47 1.84 -3.46 -3.89
CA GLY A 47 2.88 -2.94 -4.77
C GLY A 47 2.62 -3.29 -6.24
N ILE A 48 2.21 -4.54 -6.51
CA ILE A 48 1.84 -4.99 -7.86
C ILE A 48 0.63 -4.20 -8.37
N LEU A 49 -0.40 -4.05 -7.53
CA LEU A 49 -1.59 -3.25 -7.86
C LEU A 49 -1.22 -1.81 -8.21
N ARG A 50 -0.26 -1.19 -7.50
CA ARG A 50 0.20 0.17 -7.83
C ARG A 50 0.94 0.23 -9.16
N VAL A 51 1.84 -0.72 -9.43
CA VAL A 51 2.55 -0.77 -10.71
C VAL A 51 1.57 -0.97 -11.86
N ALA A 52 0.59 -1.86 -11.69
CA ALA A 52 -0.48 -2.06 -12.65
C ALA A 52 -1.36 -0.81 -12.82
N ALA A 53 -1.74 -0.13 -11.73
CA ALA A 53 -2.52 1.11 -11.77
C ALA A 53 -1.74 2.28 -12.39
N GLN A 54 -0.42 2.38 -12.18
CA GLN A 54 0.43 3.37 -12.84
C GLN A 54 0.65 3.04 -14.31
N ALA A 55 0.81 1.76 -14.65
CA ALA A 55 0.87 1.30 -16.02
C ALA A 55 -0.47 1.53 -16.76
N ALA A 56 -1.61 1.35 -16.07
CA ALA A 56 -2.93 1.67 -16.60
C ALA A 56 -3.11 3.19 -16.76
N ALA A 57 -2.84 3.99 -15.71
CA ALA A 57 -2.91 5.44 -15.77
C ALA A 57 -1.98 6.06 -16.83
N GLY A 58 -0.81 5.46 -17.08
CA GLY A 58 0.08 5.84 -18.18
C GLY A 58 -0.46 5.48 -19.57
N ARG A 59 -1.46 4.59 -19.65
CA ARG A 59 -2.22 4.25 -20.87
C ARG A 59 -3.52 5.06 -20.97
N ASP A 60 -4.14 5.41 -19.84
CA ASP A 60 -5.35 6.26 -19.75
C ASP A 60 -5.03 7.77 -19.88
N GLY A 61 -3.77 8.17 -19.87
CA GLY A 61 -3.33 9.55 -20.12
C GLY A 61 -3.56 10.05 -21.56
N VAL A 62 -4.05 9.20 -22.46
CA VAL A 62 -4.49 9.57 -23.82
C VAL A 62 -6.01 9.53 -24.03
N ASP A 63 -6.79 9.06 -23.04
CA ASP A 63 -8.26 8.91 -23.17
C ASP A 63 -9.07 9.80 -22.20
N ALA A 64 -8.42 10.80 -21.57
CA ALA A 64 -9.08 11.80 -20.71
C ALA A 64 -9.08 13.23 -21.31
N MET A 65 -9.05 13.35 -22.65
CA MET A 65 -9.35 14.60 -23.36
C MET A 65 -10.59 14.39 -24.23
N GLY A 66 -11.74 14.36 -23.57
CA GLY A 66 -13.05 14.15 -24.18
C GLY A 66 -14.18 14.60 -23.27
N ASP A 67 -14.14 15.85 -22.82
CA ASP A 67 -15.33 16.60 -22.40
C ASP A 67 -15.05 18.10 -22.58
N GLY A 68 -15.65 18.70 -23.63
CA GLY A 68 -15.54 20.12 -23.98
C GLY A 68 -15.60 20.37 -25.48
#